data_AF-A0A1J4UB59-F1
#
_entry.id   AF-A0A1J4UB59-F1
#
_cell.length_a   1.000
_cell.length_b   1.000
_cell.length_c   1.000
_cell.angle_alpha   90.00
_cell.angle_beta   90.00
_cell.angle_gamma   90.00
#
_symmetry.space_group_name_H-M   'P 1'
#
loop_
_entity.id
_entity.type
_entity.pdbx_description
1 polymer ?
#
loop_
_entity_poly.entity_id
_entity_poly.type
_entity_poly.pdbx_seq_one_letter_code
_entity_poly.pdbx_strand_id
1 'polypeptide(L)'
;MIFGIFERVFGKGSEGEVKQVIVVRTDLKMGVGKIAGQVGHAAVLGYKKVTREFPSLAERWEEEGARKVVVKVGSEKEFFSLYEKVKCRLPCALVHDAGKTQIKAGTPTCFAIGPYYEKEIDEFTKEMKLL
;
A
#
# COMPACT_ATOMS: atom_id res chain seq x y z
N MET A 1 11.77 -25.86 18.47
CA MET A 1 11.07 -24.93 19.39
C MET A 1 11.03 -23.47 18.89
N ILE A 2 11.66 -23.13 17.75
CA ILE A 2 11.63 -21.78 17.14
C ILE A 2 10.38 -21.57 16.26
N PHE A 3 9.86 -22.64 15.65
CA PHE A 3 8.67 -22.60 14.79
C PHE A 3 7.40 -22.11 15.51
N GLY A 4 7.25 -22.46 16.80
CA GLY A 4 6.06 -22.09 17.59
C GLY A 4 6.07 -20.67 18.17
N ILE A 5 7.20 -19.96 18.11
CA ILE A 5 7.27 -18.55 18.56
C ILE A 5 6.80 -17.62 17.43
N PHE A 6 7.07 -17.98 16.18
CA PHE A 6 6.63 -17.19 15.01
C PHE A 6 5.09 -17.13 14.91
N GLU A 7 4.42 -18.26 15.06
CA GLU A 7 2.94 -18.39 15.15
C GLU A 7 2.32 -17.68 16.37
N ARG A 8 3.10 -17.49 17.45
CA ARG A 8 2.60 -16.83 18.67
C ARG A 8 2.70 -15.30 18.62
N VAL A 9 3.59 -14.76 17.79
CA VAL A 9 3.77 -13.31 17.60
C VAL A 9 2.94 -12.82 16.41
N PHE A 10 2.83 -13.63 15.36
CA PHE A 10 1.93 -13.40 14.23
C PHE A 10 0.75 -14.36 14.38
N GLY A 11 -0.30 -13.93 15.08
CA GLY A 11 -1.49 -14.74 15.31
C GLY A 11 -2.05 -15.30 14.01
N LYS A 12 -2.62 -16.51 14.03
CA LYS A 12 -3.34 -17.20 12.94
C LYS A 12 -3.87 -16.23 11.86
N GLY A 13 -3.02 -15.92 10.88
CA GLY A 13 -3.33 -15.00 9.80
C GLY A 13 -3.09 -15.75 8.50
N SER A 14 -3.96 -16.70 8.19
CA SER A 14 -3.75 -17.55 7.01
C SER A 14 -5.04 -17.96 6.30
N GLU A 15 -6.12 -17.18 6.43
CA GLU A 15 -7.34 -17.37 5.62
C GLU A 15 -8.01 -16.02 5.31
N GLY A 16 -8.12 -15.70 4.02
CA GLY A 16 -8.82 -14.53 3.51
C GLY A 16 -8.20 -14.00 2.22
N GLU A 17 -8.95 -13.19 1.48
CA GLU A 17 -8.49 -12.53 0.25
C GLU A 17 -7.26 -11.66 0.50
N VAL A 18 -6.35 -11.63 -0.48
CA VAL A 18 -5.17 -10.77 -0.47
C VAL A 18 -5.43 -9.58 -1.39
N LYS A 19 -5.13 -8.37 -0.92
CA LYS A 19 -5.27 -7.15 -1.73
C LYS A 19 -4.09 -6.23 -1.56
N GLN A 20 -3.95 -5.31 -2.49
CA GLN A 20 -3.08 -4.15 -2.37
C GLN A 20 -3.93 -2.89 -2.30
N VAL A 21 -3.62 -1.98 -1.38
CA VAL A 21 -4.28 -0.67 -1.30
C VAL A 21 -3.28 0.42 -1.63
N ILE A 22 -3.69 1.38 -2.45
CA ILE A 22 -2.87 2.52 -2.87
C ILE A 22 -3.55 3.79 -2.38
N VAL A 23 -2.86 4.53 -1.52
CA VAL A 23 -3.36 5.75 -0.89
C VAL A 23 -2.83 6.95 -1.66
N VAL A 24 -3.72 7.77 -2.23
CA VAL A 24 -3.36 8.90 -3.09
C VAL A 24 -3.70 10.24 -2.42
N ARG A 25 -2.76 11.20 -2.51
CA ARG A 25 -2.98 12.58 -2.08
C ARG A 25 -3.79 13.37 -3.12
N THR A 26 -5.00 13.76 -2.76
CA THR A 26 -5.87 14.60 -3.62
C THR A 26 -5.66 16.09 -3.47
N ASP A 27 -5.03 16.54 -2.37
CA ASP A 27 -4.67 17.94 -2.15
C ASP A 27 -3.65 18.46 -3.18
N LEU A 28 -2.89 17.55 -3.77
CA LEU A 28 -1.94 17.82 -4.85
C LEU A 28 -2.61 18.14 -6.20
N LYS A 29 -3.93 17.97 -6.32
CA LYS A 29 -4.73 18.26 -7.54
C LYS A 29 -4.11 17.64 -8.81
N MET A 30 -3.55 16.45 -8.69
CA MET A 30 -2.94 15.74 -9.81
C MET A 30 -3.99 15.40 -10.87
N GLY A 31 -3.66 15.60 -12.15
CA GLY A 31 -4.50 15.14 -13.26
C GLY A 31 -4.54 13.61 -13.35
N VAL A 32 -5.58 13.07 -13.99
CA VAL A 32 -5.85 11.62 -14.09
C VAL A 32 -4.64 10.81 -14.59
N GLY A 33 -3.95 11.29 -15.63
CA GLY A 33 -2.77 10.61 -16.17
C GLY A 33 -1.60 10.54 -15.18
N LYS A 34 -1.37 11.60 -14.40
CA LYS A 34 -0.34 11.60 -13.35
C LYS A 34 -0.71 10.66 -12.22
N ILE A 35 -1.98 10.69 -11.78
CA ILE A 35 -2.51 9.76 -10.78
C ILE A 35 -2.28 8.31 -11.23
N ALA A 36 -2.68 7.96 -12.46
CA ALA A 36 -2.53 6.61 -12.99
C ALA A 36 -1.06 6.13 -12.98
N GLY A 37 -0.13 6.99 -13.41
CA GLY A 37 1.30 6.68 -13.38
C GLY A 37 1.85 6.49 -11.96
N GLN A 38 1.44 7.35 -11.02
CA GLN A 38 1.84 7.27 -9.61
C GLN A 38 1.29 6.01 -8.93
N VAL A 39 0.01 5.68 -9.19
CA VAL A 39 -0.63 4.44 -8.72
C VAL A 39 0.08 3.21 -9.27
N GLY A 40 0.39 3.19 -10.57
CA GLY A 40 1.16 2.10 -11.18
C GLY A 40 2.55 1.93 -10.56
N HIS A 41 3.25 3.03 -10.29
CA HIS A 41 4.55 2.99 -9.64
C HIS A 41 4.45 2.44 -8.20
N ALA A 42 3.48 2.92 -7.42
CA ALA A 42 3.24 2.45 -6.06
C ALA A 42 2.95 0.93 -6.05
N ALA A 43 2.11 0.46 -6.96
CA ALA A 43 1.73 -0.95 -7.07
C ALA A 43 2.97 -1.85 -7.26
N VAL A 44 3.85 -1.49 -8.19
CA VAL A 44 5.07 -2.24 -8.49
C VAL A 44 6.05 -2.21 -7.32
N LEU A 45 6.24 -1.05 -6.66
CA LEU A 45 7.15 -0.96 -5.51
C LEU A 45 6.63 -1.78 -4.32
N GLY A 46 5.33 -1.71 -4.03
CA GLY A 46 4.67 -2.51 -3.00
C GLY A 46 4.82 -4.00 -3.29
N TYR A 47 4.46 -4.44 -4.50
CA TYR A 47 4.63 -5.83 -4.93
C TYR A 47 6.08 -6.30 -4.78
N LYS A 48 7.08 -5.58 -5.32
CA LYS A 48 8.50 -5.93 -5.18
C LYS A 48 8.97 -6.01 -3.73
N LYS A 49 8.41 -5.21 -2.83
CA LYS A 49 8.71 -5.30 -1.39
C LYS A 49 8.15 -6.60 -0.82
N VAL A 50 6.89 -6.91 -1.11
CA VAL A 50 6.24 -8.15 -0.65
C VAL A 50 6.86 -9.39 -1.26
N THR A 51 7.26 -9.41 -2.54
CA THR A 51 7.97 -10.54 -3.14
C THR A 51 9.27 -10.87 -2.39
N ARG A 52 9.95 -9.86 -1.82
CA ARG A 52 11.19 -10.04 -1.05
C ARG A 52 10.95 -10.46 0.39
N GLU A 53 9.89 -9.95 1.03
CA GLU A 53 9.63 -10.14 2.45
C GLU A 53 8.66 -11.31 2.73
N PHE A 54 7.68 -11.53 1.84
CA PHE A 54 6.58 -12.50 1.95
C PHE A 54 6.23 -13.11 0.56
N PRO A 55 7.13 -13.90 -0.05
CA PRO A 55 6.97 -14.38 -1.43
C PRO A 55 5.67 -15.18 -1.67
N SER A 56 5.22 -16.00 -0.72
CA SER A 56 3.97 -16.76 -0.84
C SER A 56 2.71 -15.88 -0.87
N LEU A 57 2.73 -14.74 -0.17
CA LEU A 57 1.65 -13.74 -0.23
C LEU A 57 1.63 -13.02 -1.57
N ALA A 58 2.81 -12.75 -2.14
CA ALA A 58 2.92 -12.16 -3.47
C ALA A 58 2.37 -13.10 -4.54
N GLU A 59 2.78 -14.38 -4.53
CA GLU A 59 2.29 -15.41 -5.45
C GLU A 59 0.77 -15.56 -5.35
N ARG A 60 0.24 -15.74 -4.14
CA ARG A 60 -1.21 -15.83 -3.90
C ARG A 60 -1.97 -14.61 -4.45
N TRP A 61 -1.46 -13.40 -4.20
CA TRP A 61 -2.10 -12.19 -4.71
C TRP A 61 -2.14 -12.17 -6.24
N GLU A 62 -1.09 -12.66 -6.91
CA GLU A 62 -1.06 -12.78 -8.38
C GLU A 62 -2.08 -13.81 -8.89
N GLU A 63 -2.16 -14.97 -8.23
CA GLU A 63 -3.15 -16.02 -8.53
C GLU A 63 -4.59 -15.55 -8.31
N GLU A 64 -4.83 -14.70 -7.30
CA GLU A 64 -6.13 -14.06 -7.02
C GLU A 64 -6.43 -12.84 -7.93
N GLY A 65 -5.66 -12.66 -9.02
CA GLY A 65 -5.91 -11.62 -10.04
C GLY A 65 -5.33 -10.25 -9.70
N ALA A 66 -4.39 -10.18 -8.76
CA ALA A 66 -3.64 -8.99 -8.40
C ALA A 66 -4.53 -7.79 -8.01
N ARG A 67 -5.57 -8.03 -7.19
CA ARG A 67 -6.58 -7.04 -6.79
C ARG A 67 -5.95 -5.80 -6.15
N LYS A 68 -6.33 -4.62 -6.65
CA LYS A 68 -5.89 -3.30 -6.16
C LYS A 68 -7.10 -2.42 -5.84
N VAL A 69 -7.03 -1.71 -4.73
CA VAL A 69 -8.01 -0.69 -4.36
C VAL A 69 -7.29 0.64 -4.20
N VAL A 70 -7.82 1.69 -4.83
CA VAL A 70 -7.23 3.04 -4.76
C VAL A 70 -8.12 3.93 -3.90
N VAL A 71 -7.56 4.46 -2.82
CA VAL A 71 -8.24 5.34 -1.87
C VAL A 71 -7.58 6.70 -1.83
N LYS A 72 -8.26 7.70 -1.26
CA LYS A 72 -7.77 9.08 -1.19
C LYS A 72 -7.68 9.63 0.22
N VAL A 73 -6.71 10.51 0.40
CA VAL A 73 -6.58 11.40 1.56
C VAL A 73 -6.55 12.86 1.12
N GLY A 74 -7.04 13.74 1.99
CA GLY A 74 -7.27 15.16 1.71
C GLY A 74 -6.12 16.08 2.12
N SER A 75 -5.08 15.56 2.76
CA SER A 75 -3.93 16.36 3.19
C SER A 75 -2.66 15.55 3.37
N GLU A 76 -1.51 16.22 3.33
CA GLU A 76 -0.20 15.66 3.67
C GLU A 76 -0.14 15.11 5.10
N LYS A 77 -0.79 15.80 6.05
CA LYS A 77 -0.80 15.38 7.45
C LYS A 77 -1.52 14.05 7.64
N GLU A 78 -2.70 13.88 7.04
CA GLU A 78 -3.42 12.60 7.04
C GLU A 78 -2.61 11.50 6.38
N PHE A 79 -2.00 11.82 5.23
CA PHE A 79 -1.18 10.89 4.46
C PHE A 79 -0.02 10.31 5.29
N PHE A 80 0.78 11.17 5.92
CA PHE A 80 1.91 10.72 6.73
C PHE A 80 1.47 10.06 8.05
N SER A 81 0.42 10.57 8.69
CA SER A 81 -0.15 9.94 9.89
C SER A 81 -0.57 8.49 9.62
N LEU A 82 -1.16 8.22 8.46
CA LEU A 82 -1.49 6.86 8.02
C LEU A 82 -0.23 6.06 7.69
N TYR A 83 0.67 6.59 6.87
CA TYR A 83 1.88 5.89 6.44
C TYR A 83 2.72 5.42 7.63
N GLU A 84 2.92 6.28 8.64
CA GLU A 84 3.69 5.96 9.84
C GLU A 84 3.03 4.85 10.69
N LYS A 85 1.69 4.82 10.76
CA LYS A 85 0.94 3.75 11.45
C LYS A 85 1.07 2.41 10.73
N VAL A 86 0.98 2.42 9.40
CA VAL A 86 0.96 1.20 8.60
C VAL A 86 2.36 0.61 8.44
N LYS A 87 3.39 1.42 8.17
CA LYS A 87 4.76 0.93 7.87
C LYS A 87 5.40 0.11 8.99
N CYS A 88 4.93 0.28 10.23
CA CYS A 88 5.39 -0.46 11.41
C CYS A 88 4.75 -1.85 11.53
N ARG A 89 3.70 -2.13 10.76
CA ARG A 89 2.89 -3.36 10.85
C ARG A 89 2.80 -4.12 9.53
N LEU A 90 2.75 -3.42 8.40
CA LEU A 90 2.52 -3.99 7.07
C LEU A 90 3.55 -3.49 6.05
N PRO A 91 3.88 -4.29 5.02
CA PRO A 91 4.78 -3.87 3.95
C PRO A 91 4.20 -2.67 3.19
N CYS A 92 4.93 -1.56 3.21
CA CYS A 92 4.54 -0.32 2.52
C CYS A 92 5.64 0.22 1.62
N ALA A 93 5.24 0.90 0.54
CA ALA A 93 6.17 1.56 -0.38
C ALA A 93 5.72 2.98 -0.72
N LEU A 94 6.52 3.97 -0.32
CA LEU A 94 6.27 5.38 -0.57
C LEU A 94 6.78 5.82 -1.95
N VAL A 95 5.94 6.54 -2.69
CA VAL A 95 6.28 7.11 -3.99
C VAL A 95 6.49 8.61 -3.88
N HIS A 96 7.54 9.09 -4.54
CA HIS A 96 7.82 10.50 -4.71
C HIS A 96 7.69 10.88 -6.18
N ASP A 97 7.22 12.09 -6.44
CA ASP A 97 7.24 12.62 -7.80
C ASP A 97 8.68 12.87 -8.25
N ALA A 98 9.07 12.25 -9.35
CA ALA A 98 10.41 12.40 -9.93
C ALA A 98 10.66 13.79 -10.57
N GLY A 99 9.74 14.75 -10.40
CA GLY A 99 9.94 16.14 -10.80
C GLY A 99 9.74 16.43 -12.29
N LYS A 100 8.97 15.60 -13.02
CA LYS A 100 8.71 15.83 -14.46
C LYS A 100 7.42 16.62 -14.76
N THR A 101 6.76 17.21 -13.74
CA THR A 101 5.44 17.86 -13.87
C THR A 101 5.21 18.98 -12.83
N GLN A 102 3.97 19.52 -12.78
CA GLN A 102 3.44 20.67 -12.01
C GLN A 102 3.62 20.68 -10.47
N ILE A 103 4.34 19.72 -9.87
CA ILE A 103 4.56 19.62 -8.42
C ILE A 103 6.06 19.65 -8.14
N LYS A 104 6.47 20.18 -6.99
CA LYS A 104 7.88 20.19 -6.57
C LYS A 104 8.45 18.77 -6.62
N ALA A 105 9.64 18.63 -7.21
CA ALA A 105 10.36 17.37 -7.25
C ALA A 105 10.56 16.82 -5.82
N GLY A 106 10.41 15.52 -5.64
CA GLY A 106 10.53 14.86 -4.34
C GLY A 106 9.28 14.97 -3.45
N THR A 107 8.17 15.56 -3.92
CA THR A 107 6.91 15.54 -3.17
C THR A 107 6.35 14.10 -3.10
N PRO A 108 6.05 13.58 -1.89
CA PRO A 108 5.35 12.31 -1.74
C PRO A 108 3.92 12.40 -2.28
N THR A 109 3.57 11.50 -3.19
CA THR A 109 2.32 11.55 -3.97
C THR A 109 1.32 10.47 -3.55
N CYS A 110 1.80 9.26 -3.37
CA CYS A 110 1.04 8.10 -2.95
C CYS A 110 1.93 7.08 -2.25
N PHE A 111 1.34 6.10 -1.57
CA PHE A 111 2.05 4.89 -1.15
C PHE A 111 1.17 3.66 -1.34
N ALA A 112 1.81 2.51 -1.51
CA ALA A 112 1.15 1.21 -1.50
C ALA A 112 1.25 0.57 -0.11
N ILE A 113 0.18 -0.13 0.28
CA ILE A 113 0.10 -1.09 1.39
C ILE A 113 -0.09 -2.47 0.76
N GLY A 114 0.79 -3.41 1.09
CA GLY A 114 0.70 -4.76 0.57
C GLY A 114 1.22 -4.92 -0.88
N PRO A 115 0.92 -6.07 -1.51
CA PRO A 115 -0.18 -6.98 -1.18
C PRO A 115 -0.09 -7.67 0.18
N TYR A 116 -1.23 -7.77 0.87
CA TYR A 116 -1.33 -8.41 2.18
C TYR A 116 -2.79 -8.81 2.47
N TYR A 117 -3.04 -9.53 3.56
CA TYR A 117 -4.39 -9.97 3.92
C TYR A 117 -5.35 -8.78 4.06
N GLU A 118 -6.51 -8.89 3.41
CA GLU A 118 -7.51 -7.82 3.35
C GLU A 118 -7.91 -7.31 4.73
N LYS A 119 -8.14 -8.22 5.69
CA LYS A 119 -8.54 -7.88 7.06
C LYS A 119 -7.52 -6.98 7.76
N GLU A 120 -6.23 -7.25 7.59
CA GLU A 120 -5.17 -6.48 8.23
C GLU A 120 -4.97 -5.11 7.57
N ILE A 121 -5.14 -5.03 6.25
CA ILE A 121 -5.13 -3.74 5.54
C ILE A 121 -6.34 -2.89 5.96
N ASP A 122 -7.51 -3.51 6.12
CA ASP A 122 -8.75 -2.80 6.46
C ASP A 122 -8.80 -2.23 7.86
N GLU A 123 -7.96 -2.70 8.79
CA GLU A 123 -7.76 -2.01 10.08
C GLU A 123 -7.35 -0.54 9.90
N PHE A 124 -6.75 -0.20 8.76
CA PHE A 124 -6.28 1.15 8.46
C PHE A 124 -7.10 1.86 7.39
N THR A 125 -7.67 1.13 6.43
CA THR A 125 -8.21 1.73 5.19
C THR A 125 -9.71 1.58 4.99
N LYS A 126 -10.43 0.81 5.82
CA LYS A 126 -11.84 0.48 5.60
C LYS A 126 -12.76 1.70 5.47
N GLU A 127 -12.52 2.73 6.28
CA GLU A 127 -13.33 3.96 6.31
C GLU A 127 -12.87 5.01 5.28
N MET A 128 -11.87 4.68 4.45
CA MET A 128 -11.34 5.61 3.46
C MET A 128 -12.23 5.68 2.23
N LYS A 129 -12.31 6.88 1.66
CA LYS A 129 -13.03 7.10 0.41
C LYS A 129 -12.21 6.57 -0.76
N LEU A 130 -12.87 5.90 -1.69
CA LEU A 130 -12.29 5.56 -2.99
C LEU A 130 -11.87 6.84 -3.74
N LEU A 131 -10.78 6.76 -4.50
CA LEU A 131 -10.22 7.89 -5.24
C LEU A 131 -11.20 8.42 -6.30
#